data_AF-A0A8T4C5V3-F1
#
_entry.id   AF-A0A8T4C5V3-F1
#
_cell.length_a   1.000
_cell.length_b   1.000
_cell.length_c   1.000
_cell.angle_alpha   90.00
_cell.angle_beta   90.00
_cell.angle_gamma   90.00
#
_symmetry.space_group_name_H-M   'P 1'
#
loop_
_entity.id
_entity.type
_entity.pdbx_description
1 polymer ?
#
loop_
_entity_poly.entity_id
_entity_poly.type
_entity_poly.pdbx_seq_one_letter_code
_entity_poly.pdbx_strand_id
1 'polypeptide(L)'
;MCDACSLSHNSISSMNQRGVLFTFLTFLFIGVVIGLIVFNTNLSNRTSTFTVEISALNAINSKYDDITDDIITLDHPIGVPSIHQRLLPFTHSVDKNTISFIQTLPISSGKLALYFDLINAYSIFVTDQNTQRTYDGVTVTLDTPKPSAWGGNNQSARFNILPQCVQYYIQDENTVGLSSDSTIGCETDFSMLAHVSRIDINVYLPTSVDDYNAVTCSINGSSSCPHEDYNATNGPYFSILFFDTNCSSCALSTSDKNISGHFDPDLVSTLTYSCTTLPCTSQPLSFTFDEGVAITHSDSPVILSSRIHFTDAIRTFYYQDANYTVGKTGFETTKSNVVVFPQ
;
A
#
# COMPACT_ATOMS: atom_id res chain seq x y z
N MET A 1 104.30 22.00 -13.73
CA MET A 1 103.98 20.85 -14.61
C MET A 1 103.23 19.83 -13.79
N CYS A 2 101.92 19.77 -13.96
CA CYS A 2 101.15 18.54 -14.17
C CYS A 2 99.75 18.97 -14.61
N ASP A 3 99.48 18.61 -15.85
CA ASP A 3 98.24 18.81 -16.58
C ASP A 3 97.11 17.90 -16.08
N ALA A 4 95.90 18.39 -16.34
CA ALA A 4 94.73 17.67 -16.86
C ALA A 4 94.14 16.47 -16.09
N CYS A 5 92.88 16.66 -15.66
CA CYS A 5 91.67 15.91 -16.08
C CYS A 5 90.58 16.17 -15.02
N SER A 6 89.29 16.30 -15.29
CA SER A 6 88.45 16.29 -16.48
C SER A 6 87.02 16.51 -15.97
N LEU A 7 86.27 17.42 -16.60
CA LEU A 7 84.80 17.43 -16.80
C LEU A 7 83.88 16.81 -15.72
N SER A 8 82.92 17.61 -15.22
CA SER A 8 81.55 17.59 -15.80
C SER A 8 80.51 18.36 -14.97
N HIS A 9 79.75 19.17 -15.72
CA HIS A 9 78.29 19.37 -15.64
C HIS A 9 77.62 20.01 -14.41
N ASN A 10 77.18 21.25 -14.65
CA ASN A 10 75.81 21.77 -14.50
C ASN A 10 75.15 21.67 -13.11
N SER A 11 75.36 22.71 -12.30
CA SER A 11 74.45 23.11 -11.23
C SER A 11 73.31 23.99 -11.79
N ILE A 12 72.41 23.40 -12.57
CA ILE A 12 71.08 23.99 -12.81
C ILE A 12 70.04 22.91 -12.50
N SER A 13 69.02 23.29 -11.71
CA SER A 13 67.84 22.50 -11.33
C SER A 13 67.93 21.72 -10.01
N SER A 14 68.07 22.41 -8.87
CA SER A 14 67.59 21.85 -7.58
C SER A 14 66.46 22.65 -6.90
N MET A 15 66.14 23.87 -7.39
CA MET A 15 65.07 24.70 -6.81
C MET A 15 63.68 24.49 -7.43
N ASN A 16 63.56 24.05 -8.69
CA ASN A 16 62.23 23.85 -9.33
C ASN A 16 61.57 22.50 -9.02
N GLN A 17 62.32 21.47 -8.63
CA GLN A 17 61.75 20.15 -8.36
C GLN A 17 61.05 20.05 -6.99
N ARG A 18 61.49 20.84 -5.99
CA ARG A 18 60.87 20.84 -4.65
C ARG A 18 59.53 21.59 -4.64
N GLY A 19 59.41 22.67 -5.41
CA GLY A 19 58.17 23.43 -5.55
C GLY A 19 57.05 22.62 -6.20
N VAL A 20 57.36 21.90 -7.28
CA VAL A 20 56.38 21.05 -7.99
C VAL A 20 55.88 19.91 -7.09
N LEU A 21 56.76 19.31 -6.29
CA LEU A 21 56.38 18.25 -5.36
C LEU A 21 55.45 18.77 -4.25
N PHE A 22 55.69 19.98 -3.77
CA PHE A 22 54.85 20.63 -2.76
C PHE A 22 53.47 20.99 -3.33
N THR A 23 53.40 21.50 -4.57
CA THR A 23 52.15 21.79 -5.26
C THR A 23 51.34 20.50 -5.51
N PHE A 24 52.00 19.42 -5.93
CA PHE A 24 51.35 18.12 -6.13
C PHE A 24 50.80 17.54 -4.82
N LEU A 25 51.59 17.59 -3.73
CA LEU A 25 51.14 17.17 -2.40
C LEU A 25 49.95 18.00 -1.90
N THR A 26 49.93 19.31 -2.20
CA THR A 26 48.83 20.19 -1.81
C THR A 26 47.54 19.85 -2.57
N PHE A 27 47.62 19.61 -3.88
CA PHE A 27 46.47 19.15 -4.67
C PHE A 27 45.96 17.78 -4.22
N LEU A 28 46.87 16.87 -3.88
CA LEU A 28 46.50 15.55 -3.37
C LEU A 28 45.82 15.66 -2.01
N PHE A 29 46.31 16.53 -1.13
CA PHE A 29 45.68 16.80 0.16
C PHE A 29 44.29 17.43 0.01
N ILE A 30 44.13 18.43 -0.88
CA ILE A 30 42.82 19.03 -1.17
C ILE A 30 41.87 17.98 -1.77
N GLY A 31 42.34 17.12 -2.67
CA GLY A 31 41.56 16.02 -3.22
C GLY A 31 41.08 15.03 -2.16
N VAL A 32 41.93 14.68 -1.19
CA VAL A 32 41.58 13.82 -0.06
C VAL A 32 40.57 14.51 0.86
N VAL A 33 40.73 15.81 1.14
CA VAL A 33 39.79 16.57 1.98
C VAL A 33 38.42 16.70 1.31
N ILE A 34 38.37 17.01 0.01
CA ILE A 34 37.11 17.04 -0.76
C ILE A 34 36.48 15.66 -0.81
N GLY A 35 37.27 14.61 -1.04
CA GLY A 35 36.82 13.22 -1.01
C GLY A 35 36.24 12.83 0.35
N LEU A 36 36.88 13.25 1.45
CA LEU A 36 36.39 13.05 2.81
C LEU A 36 35.11 13.84 3.09
N ILE A 37 35.00 15.08 2.61
CA ILE A 37 33.76 15.87 2.74
C ILE A 37 32.63 15.17 1.99
N VAL A 38 32.83 14.82 0.71
CA VAL A 38 31.83 14.10 -0.10
C VAL A 38 31.48 12.74 0.50
N PHE A 39 32.46 12.02 1.04
CA PHE A 39 32.23 10.76 1.76
C PHE A 39 31.39 10.99 3.01
N ASN A 40 31.67 12.03 3.79
CA ASN A 40 30.95 12.34 5.03
C ASN A 40 29.52 12.84 4.75
N THR A 41 29.29 13.62 3.68
CA THR A 41 27.95 14.02 3.25
C THR A 41 27.14 12.80 2.77
N ASN A 42 27.77 11.89 2.01
CA ASN A 42 27.14 10.64 1.60
C ASN A 42 26.88 9.71 2.79
N LEU A 43 27.77 9.69 3.78
CA LEU A 43 27.59 8.92 5.01
C LEU A 43 26.46 9.51 5.85
N SER A 44 26.35 10.84 5.96
CA SER A 44 25.27 11.54 6.67
C SER A 44 23.90 11.35 6.00
N ASN A 45 23.85 11.37 4.66
CA ASN A 45 22.64 11.09 3.91
C ASN A 45 22.25 9.60 3.98
N ARG A 46 23.23 8.71 4.11
CA ARG A 46 22.99 7.27 4.36
C ARG A 46 22.62 7.00 5.81
N THR A 47 23.15 7.71 6.80
CA THR A 47 22.75 7.54 8.20
C THR A 47 21.36 8.10 8.45
N SER A 48 20.87 9.13 7.75
CA SER A 48 19.46 9.50 7.85
C SER A 48 18.49 8.41 7.36
N THR A 49 18.88 7.59 6.37
CA THR A 49 18.13 6.39 5.95
C THR A 49 18.38 5.20 6.88
N PHE A 50 19.62 5.00 7.35
CA PHE A 50 20.01 3.90 8.22
C PHE A 50 19.52 4.06 9.67
N THR A 51 19.26 5.29 10.13
CA THR A 51 18.66 5.53 11.46
C THR A 51 17.16 5.23 11.46
N VAL A 52 16.49 5.34 10.31
CA VAL A 52 15.11 4.86 10.12
C VAL A 52 15.09 3.33 10.03
N GLU A 53 16.08 2.71 9.37
CA GLU A 53 16.23 1.24 9.34
C GLU A 53 16.62 0.64 10.69
N ILE A 54 17.52 1.23 11.48
CA ILE A 54 17.90 0.74 12.81
C ILE A 54 16.80 1.02 13.85
N SER A 55 16.04 2.11 13.76
CA SER A 55 14.90 2.31 14.66
C SER A 55 13.74 1.38 14.32
N ALA A 56 13.52 1.06 13.04
CA ALA A 56 12.60 -0.01 12.63
C ALA A 56 13.09 -1.39 13.08
N LEU A 57 14.37 -1.73 12.89
CA LEU A 57 14.96 -3.00 13.34
C LEU A 57 15.07 -3.11 14.87
N ASN A 58 15.32 -2.04 15.62
CA ASN A 58 15.32 -2.05 17.09
C ASN A 58 13.88 -2.07 17.64
N ALA A 59 12.90 -1.46 16.95
CA ALA A 59 11.48 -1.61 17.28
C ALA A 59 10.95 -3.01 16.94
N ILE A 60 11.60 -3.72 16.01
CA ILE A 60 11.40 -5.14 15.75
C ILE A 60 12.08 -5.94 16.86
N ASN A 61 13.38 -5.83 17.07
CA ASN A 61 14.13 -6.62 18.07
C ASN A 61 13.54 -6.52 19.49
N SER A 62 13.24 -5.31 19.98
CA SER A 62 12.63 -5.11 21.31
C SER A 62 11.20 -5.64 21.45
N LYS A 63 10.55 -6.04 20.35
CA LYS A 63 9.22 -6.68 20.35
C LYS A 63 9.28 -8.20 20.16
N TYR A 64 10.42 -8.75 19.81
CA TYR A 64 10.61 -10.20 19.58
C TYR A 64 11.35 -10.90 20.72
N ASP A 65 11.99 -10.15 21.64
CA ASP A 65 12.56 -10.72 22.88
C ASP A 65 11.48 -11.34 23.81
N ASP A 66 10.19 -11.01 23.61
CA ASP A 66 9.05 -11.60 24.33
C ASP A 66 8.33 -12.73 23.56
N ILE A 67 8.76 -13.10 22.34
CA ILE A 67 8.06 -14.13 21.52
C ILE A 67 8.58 -15.55 21.79
N THR A 68 9.66 -15.71 22.55
CA THR A 68 10.27 -17.02 22.80
C THR A 68 9.55 -17.88 23.84
N ASP A 69 8.62 -17.36 24.64
CA ASP A 69 8.06 -18.12 25.78
C ASP A 69 6.52 -18.28 25.84
N ASP A 70 5.73 -17.78 24.88
CA ASP A 70 4.28 -18.05 24.90
C ASP A 70 3.76 -18.54 23.55
N ILE A 71 3.18 -19.75 23.57
CA ILE A 71 2.17 -20.18 22.61
C ILE A 71 0.96 -19.25 22.84
N ILE A 72 0.90 -18.14 22.09
CA ILE A 72 -0.16 -17.14 22.27
C ILE A 72 -1.47 -17.70 21.74
N THR A 73 -2.35 -18.06 22.68
CA THR A 73 -3.79 -18.13 22.44
C THR A 73 -4.30 -16.70 22.48
N LEU A 74 -4.81 -16.18 21.35
CA LEU A 74 -5.31 -14.81 21.27
C LEU A 74 -6.76 -14.77 21.77
N ASP A 75 -6.93 -14.55 23.08
CA ASP A 75 -8.20 -14.11 23.64
C ASP A 75 -8.53 -12.66 23.23
N HIS A 76 -9.80 -12.30 23.37
CA HIS A 76 -10.36 -10.96 23.21
C HIS A 76 -9.49 -9.86 23.87
N PRO A 77 -9.50 -8.63 23.33
CA PRO A 77 -8.30 -7.84 23.08
C PRO A 77 -7.71 -7.19 24.34
N ILE A 78 -6.53 -7.64 24.78
CA ILE A 78 -5.60 -6.82 25.61
C ILE A 78 -4.12 -6.93 25.11
N GLY A 79 -3.82 -7.70 24.07
CA GLY A 79 -2.45 -7.88 23.53
C GLY A 79 -2.20 -7.15 22.21
N VAL A 80 -1.02 -6.53 22.10
CA VAL A 80 -0.47 -5.68 21.01
C VAL A 80 -1.07 -5.89 19.61
N PRO A 81 -1.54 -4.82 18.91
CA PRO A 81 -1.92 -4.88 17.49
C PRO A 81 -0.68 -5.26 16.67
N SER A 82 -0.60 -6.55 16.31
CA SER A 82 0.59 -7.21 15.79
C SER A 82 0.78 -6.87 14.31
N ILE A 83 1.82 -6.08 14.03
CA ILE A 83 2.60 -5.91 12.79
C ILE A 83 1.84 -5.72 11.46
N HIS A 84 0.90 -6.59 11.09
CA HIS A 84 0.08 -6.48 9.89
C HIS A 84 -0.79 -5.22 9.86
N GLN A 85 -1.45 -4.86 10.96
CA GLN A 85 -2.29 -3.64 11.02
C GLN A 85 -1.49 -2.34 10.89
N ARG A 86 -0.16 -2.37 11.09
CA ARG A 86 0.67 -1.15 11.17
C ARG A 86 1.19 -0.68 9.82
N LEU A 87 1.04 -1.47 8.74
CA LEU A 87 1.66 -1.19 7.45
C LEU A 87 0.72 -1.46 6.24
N LEU A 88 -0.57 -1.69 6.48
CA LEU A 88 -1.54 -1.73 5.40
C LEU A 88 -1.56 -0.38 4.65
N PRO A 89 -1.75 -0.38 3.32
CA PRO A 89 -1.86 0.85 2.55
C PRO A 89 -3.14 1.66 2.85
N PHE A 90 -3.99 1.15 3.74
CA PHE A 90 -5.26 1.73 4.20
C PHE A 90 -5.51 1.41 5.67
N THR A 91 -6.38 2.18 6.31
CA THR A 91 -6.92 1.87 7.63
C THR A 91 -8.23 1.12 7.48
N HIS A 92 -8.49 0.15 8.35
CA HIS A 92 -9.77 -0.54 8.40
C HIS A 92 -10.27 -0.72 9.83
N SER A 93 -11.58 -0.94 9.97
CA SER A 93 -12.22 -1.41 11.20
C SER A 93 -13.37 -2.33 10.85
N VAL A 94 -13.58 -3.36 11.68
CA VAL A 94 -14.65 -4.34 11.51
C VAL A 94 -15.55 -4.27 12.75
N ASP A 95 -16.85 -4.10 12.53
CA ASP A 95 -17.87 -4.15 13.55
C ASP A 95 -19.02 -5.04 13.08
N LYS A 96 -19.09 -6.26 13.63
CA LYS A 96 -20.08 -7.30 13.28
C LYS A 96 -20.19 -7.53 11.77
N ASN A 97 -21.24 -7.00 11.13
CA ASN A 97 -21.53 -7.13 9.71
C ASN A 97 -21.03 -5.93 8.89
N THR A 98 -20.27 -5.03 9.48
CA THR A 98 -19.83 -3.79 8.84
C THR A 98 -18.31 -3.74 8.79
N ILE A 99 -17.75 -3.43 7.62
CA ILE A 99 -16.34 -3.07 7.47
C ILE A 99 -16.25 -1.63 7.02
N SER A 100 -15.35 -0.87 7.64
CA SER A 100 -15.03 0.50 7.23
C SER A 100 -13.59 0.58 6.78
N PHE A 101 -13.34 1.25 5.67
CA PHE A 101 -12.03 1.55 5.10
C PHE A 101 -11.81 3.06 5.08
N ILE A 102 -10.60 3.50 5.42
CA ILE A 102 -10.17 4.89 5.26
C ILE A 102 -8.84 4.89 4.52
N GLN A 103 -8.80 5.61 3.41
CA GLN A 103 -7.61 5.67 2.56
C GLN A 103 -7.56 6.94 1.74
N THR A 104 -6.43 7.14 1.09
CA THR A 104 -6.19 8.26 0.19
C THR A 104 -5.95 7.68 -1.21
N LEU A 105 -6.71 8.16 -2.20
CA LEU A 105 -6.49 7.86 -3.61
C LEU A 105 -5.90 9.10 -4.32
N PRO A 106 -4.92 8.92 -5.22
CA PRO A 106 -4.16 7.69 -5.41
C PRO A 106 -3.34 7.36 -4.16
N ILE A 107 -3.13 6.06 -3.94
CA ILE A 107 -2.27 5.57 -2.87
C ILE A 107 -0.84 5.91 -3.26
N SER A 108 -0.14 6.64 -2.40
CA SER A 108 1.26 6.99 -2.68
C SER A 108 2.09 5.73 -2.91
N SER A 109 2.81 5.67 -4.03
CA SER A 109 3.73 4.57 -4.39
C SER A 109 4.65 4.14 -3.26
N GLY A 110 5.16 5.08 -2.46
CA GLY A 110 5.97 4.78 -1.28
C GLY A 110 5.26 3.93 -0.21
N LYS A 111 3.96 4.17 0.04
CA LYS A 111 3.16 3.35 0.98
C LYS A 111 2.98 1.92 0.47
N LEU A 112 2.68 1.77 -0.82
CA LEU A 112 2.47 0.47 -1.42
C LEU A 112 3.79 -0.32 -1.53
N ALA A 113 4.89 0.36 -1.86
CA ALA A 113 6.24 -0.23 -1.87
C ALA A 113 6.64 -0.74 -0.47
N LEU A 114 6.47 0.08 0.58
CA LEU A 114 6.77 -0.34 1.96
C LEU A 114 5.93 -1.54 2.40
N TYR A 115 4.65 -1.60 2.00
CA TYR A 115 3.78 -2.73 2.25
C TYR A 115 4.34 -4.02 1.62
N PHE A 116 4.71 -3.97 0.34
CA PHE A 116 5.28 -5.12 -0.35
C PHE A 116 6.67 -5.50 0.19
N ASP A 117 7.52 -4.54 0.52
CA ASP A 117 8.84 -4.80 1.10
C ASP A 117 8.71 -5.58 2.42
N LEU A 118 7.74 -5.22 3.26
CA LEU A 118 7.47 -5.94 4.51
C LEU A 118 7.08 -7.40 4.25
N ILE A 119 6.16 -7.64 3.32
CA ILE A 119 5.68 -8.99 3.02
C ILE A 119 6.81 -9.85 2.44
N ASN A 120 7.63 -9.29 1.53
CA ASN A 120 8.77 -9.99 0.96
C ASN A 120 9.89 -10.21 2.00
N ALA A 121 10.12 -9.27 2.92
CA ALA A 121 11.06 -9.47 4.02
C ALA A 121 10.58 -10.60 4.96
N TYR A 122 9.29 -10.61 5.31
CA TYR A 122 8.68 -11.66 6.11
C TYR A 122 8.84 -13.04 5.46
N SER A 123 8.69 -13.14 4.12
CA SER A 123 8.86 -14.42 3.43
C SER A 123 10.28 -14.98 3.52
N ILE A 124 11.32 -14.13 3.50
CA ILE A 124 12.71 -14.57 3.72
C ILE A 124 12.86 -15.21 5.11
N PHE A 125 12.35 -14.56 6.16
CA PHE A 125 12.51 -15.07 7.52
C PHE A 125 11.78 -16.39 7.74
N VAL A 126 10.59 -16.55 7.16
CA VAL A 126 9.80 -17.79 7.31
C VAL A 126 10.39 -18.95 6.48
N THR A 127 11.14 -18.65 5.41
CA THR A 127 11.75 -19.67 4.55
C THR A 127 13.22 -19.98 4.89
N ASP A 128 13.83 -19.26 5.84
CA ASP A 128 15.22 -19.50 6.26
C ASP A 128 15.38 -20.92 6.83
N GLN A 129 16.31 -21.66 6.23
CA GLN A 129 16.60 -23.04 6.56
C GLN A 129 17.33 -23.19 7.90
N ASN A 130 17.93 -22.13 8.43
CA ASN A 130 18.57 -22.17 9.74
C ASN A 130 17.55 -22.18 10.90
N THR A 131 16.35 -21.69 10.65
CA THR A 131 15.17 -21.76 11.53
C THR A 131 14.32 -23.03 11.34
N GLN A 132 14.69 -23.94 10.42
CA GLN A 132 13.95 -25.19 10.15
C GLN A 132 13.77 -26.09 11.38
N ARG A 133 14.62 -25.99 12.40
CA ARG A 133 14.49 -26.82 13.61
C ARG A 133 13.17 -26.62 14.36
N THR A 134 12.52 -25.47 14.20
CA THR A 134 11.22 -25.20 14.85
C THR A 134 10.03 -25.76 14.04
N TYR A 135 10.25 -26.13 12.78
CA TYR A 135 9.21 -26.51 11.82
C TYR A 135 9.54 -27.81 11.06
N ASP A 136 10.25 -28.75 11.70
CA ASP A 136 10.61 -30.03 11.09
C ASP A 136 9.36 -30.73 10.49
N GLY A 137 9.34 -30.86 9.16
CA GLY A 137 8.21 -31.45 8.40
C GLY A 137 7.27 -30.44 7.70
N VAL A 138 7.45 -29.13 7.89
CA VAL A 138 6.68 -28.08 7.22
C VAL A 138 7.56 -27.40 6.16
N THR A 139 7.10 -27.38 4.90
CA THR A 139 7.81 -26.72 3.79
C THR A 139 7.05 -25.47 3.38
N VAL A 140 7.38 -24.33 3.99
CA VAL A 140 6.68 -23.09 3.67
C VAL A 140 7.12 -22.56 2.30
N THR A 141 6.19 -22.48 1.35
CA THR A 141 6.40 -21.84 0.04
C THR A 141 5.49 -20.61 -0.06
N LEU A 142 6.03 -19.44 0.25
CA LEU A 142 5.30 -18.18 0.17
C LEU A 142 5.48 -17.56 -1.22
N ASP A 143 4.37 -17.39 -1.94
CA ASP A 143 4.34 -16.66 -3.22
C ASP A 143 3.84 -15.23 -2.98
N THR A 144 4.78 -14.35 -2.62
CA THR A 144 4.48 -12.96 -2.30
C THR A 144 4.55 -12.09 -3.54
N PRO A 145 3.66 -11.10 -3.71
CA PRO A 145 3.79 -10.16 -4.82
C PRO A 145 5.09 -9.38 -4.72
N LYS A 146 5.79 -9.27 -5.86
CA LYS A 146 7.10 -8.62 -5.93
C LYS A 146 6.99 -7.29 -6.67
N PRO A 147 7.31 -6.16 -6.03
CA PRO A 147 7.49 -4.89 -6.73
C PRO A 147 8.86 -4.89 -7.43
N SER A 148 9.17 -3.81 -8.15
CA SER A 148 10.41 -3.66 -8.92
C SER A 148 11.69 -3.85 -8.11
N ALA A 149 11.71 -3.39 -6.85
CA ALA A 149 12.84 -3.57 -5.93
C ALA A 149 13.18 -5.04 -5.65
N TRP A 150 12.19 -5.93 -5.77
CA TRP A 150 12.31 -7.38 -5.57
C TRP A 150 12.34 -8.15 -6.90
N GLY A 151 12.56 -7.45 -8.02
CA GLY A 151 12.63 -8.04 -9.36
C GLY A 151 11.29 -8.44 -9.97
N GLY A 152 10.17 -7.93 -9.44
CA GLY A 152 8.83 -8.13 -10.01
C GLY A 152 8.21 -6.85 -10.56
N ASN A 153 6.92 -6.92 -10.88
CA ASN A 153 6.14 -5.82 -11.46
C ASN A 153 4.77 -5.65 -10.79
N ASN A 154 4.56 -6.21 -9.60
CA ASN A 154 3.27 -6.15 -8.93
C ASN A 154 3.02 -4.76 -8.34
N GLN A 155 1.83 -4.23 -8.61
CA GLN A 155 1.33 -2.94 -8.13
C GLN A 155 -0.07 -3.07 -7.50
N SER A 156 -0.52 -4.30 -7.25
CA SER A 156 -1.84 -4.58 -6.72
C SER A 156 -1.78 -5.43 -5.45
N ALA A 157 -2.71 -5.15 -4.53
CA ALA A 157 -2.86 -5.85 -3.27
C ALA A 157 -4.31 -6.29 -3.10
N ARG A 158 -4.54 -7.50 -2.56
CA ARG A 158 -5.87 -8.11 -2.43
C ARG A 158 -6.09 -8.73 -1.05
N PHE A 159 -7.26 -8.47 -0.46
CA PHE A 159 -7.63 -8.89 0.88
C PHE A 159 -9.03 -9.50 0.87
N ASN A 160 -9.20 -10.67 1.49
CA ASN A 160 -10.47 -11.38 1.52
C ASN A 160 -11.23 -11.12 2.82
N ILE A 161 -12.56 -11.01 2.69
CA ILE A 161 -13.53 -10.87 3.78
C ILE A 161 -14.42 -12.12 3.78
N LEU A 162 -14.39 -12.88 4.88
CA LEU A 162 -15.18 -14.10 5.08
C LEU A 162 -16.26 -13.88 6.13
N PRO A 163 -17.41 -14.59 6.05
CA PRO A 163 -17.78 -15.63 5.08
C PRO A 163 -18.39 -15.07 3.77
N GLN A 164 -18.38 -13.76 3.56
CA GLN A 164 -19.03 -13.12 2.40
C GLN A 164 -18.31 -13.39 1.07
N CYS A 165 -17.09 -13.91 1.12
CA CYS A 165 -16.27 -14.25 -0.04
C CYS A 165 -15.91 -13.04 -0.91
N VAL A 166 -15.82 -11.87 -0.26
CA VAL A 166 -15.54 -10.59 -0.92
C VAL A 166 -14.05 -10.34 -0.92
N GLN A 167 -13.51 -9.97 -2.09
CA GLN A 167 -12.15 -9.48 -2.21
C GLN A 167 -12.16 -7.94 -2.22
N TYR A 168 -11.55 -7.34 -1.21
CA TYR A 168 -11.11 -5.94 -1.27
C TYR A 168 -9.78 -5.86 -2.03
N TYR A 169 -9.69 -5.01 -3.04
CA TYR A 169 -8.49 -4.85 -3.84
C TYR A 169 -8.03 -3.39 -3.94
N ILE A 170 -6.72 -3.25 -4.12
CA ILE A 170 -6.03 -2.04 -4.55
C ILE A 170 -5.31 -2.39 -5.84
N GLN A 171 -5.56 -1.63 -6.89
CA GLN A 171 -4.97 -1.83 -8.21
C GLN A 171 -4.27 -0.55 -8.67
N ASP A 172 -3.01 -0.69 -9.07
CA ASP A 172 -2.22 0.30 -9.79
C ASP A 172 -2.22 1.69 -9.12
N GLU A 173 -2.24 1.72 -7.77
CA GLU A 173 -2.27 2.91 -6.89
C GLU A 173 -3.53 3.80 -7.01
N ASN A 174 -4.21 3.77 -8.15
CA ASN A 174 -5.27 4.71 -8.51
C ASN A 174 -6.68 4.12 -8.35
N THR A 175 -6.79 2.80 -8.21
CA THR A 175 -8.06 2.09 -8.16
C THR A 175 -8.15 1.26 -6.88
N VAL A 176 -9.32 1.30 -6.25
CA VAL A 176 -9.67 0.47 -5.10
C VAL A 176 -11.08 -0.05 -5.26
N GLY A 177 -11.35 -1.22 -4.70
CA GLY A 177 -12.67 -1.79 -4.91
C GLY A 177 -12.96 -3.07 -4.16
N LEU A 178 -14.15 -3.58 -4.42
CA LEU A 178 -14.61 -4.90 -4.05
C LEU A 178 -14.84 -5.70 -5.32
N SER A 179 -14.48 -6.97 -5.32
CA SER A 179 -14.77 -7.90 -6.40
C SER A 179 -15.15 -9.26 -5.86
N SER A 180 -15.80 -10.06 -6.69
CA SER A 180 -15.99 -11.48 -6.46
C SER A 180 -14.65 -12.22 -6.63
N ASP A 181 -14.27 -13.03 -5.64
CA ASP A 181 -13.26 -14.07 -5.83
C ASP A 181 -13.76 -15.37 -5.18
N SER A 182 -13.94 -16.40 -6.02
CA SER A 182 -14.83 -17.53 -5.75
C SER A 182 -14.16 -18.75 -5.09
N THR A 183 -12.88 -18.71 -4.69
CA THR A 183 -12.17 -20.00 -4.50
C THR A 183 -11.42 -20.22 -3.19
N ILE A 184 -11.35 -19.26 -2.26
CA ILE A 184 -10.56 -19.43 -1.02
C ILE A 184 -11.46 -19.51 0.21
N GLY A 185 -11.67 -20.73 0.70
CA GLY A 185 -12.33 -20.99 1.99
C GLY A 185 -13.85 -20.80 2.00
N CYS A 186 -14.47 -20.64 0.83
CA CYS A 186 -15.88 -20.36 0.64
C CYS A 186 -16.65 -21.55 0.06
N GLU A 187 -17.87 -21.77 0.54
CA GLU A 187 -18.81 -22.74 -0.06
C GLU A 187 -19.62 -22.11 -1.22
N THR A 188 -19.78 -20.79 -1.22
CA THR A 188 -20.56 -20.03 -2.20
C THR A 188 -19.80 -18.81 -2.66
N ASP A 189 -19.98 -18.44 -3.93
CA ASP A 189 -19.36 -17.25 -4.51
C ASP A 189 -19.97 -15.97 -3.93
N PHE A 190 -19.19 -14.89 -3.97
CA PHE A 190 -19.69 -13.57 -3.65
C PHE A 190 -20.74 -13.10 -4.66
N SER A 191 -21.78 -12.45 -4.13
CA SER A 191 -22.85 -11.80 -4.86
C SER A 191 -23.23 -10.52 -4.12
N MET A 192 -23.11 -9.37 -4.78
CA MET A 192 -23.51 -8.08 -4.21
C MET A 192 -24.96 -8.10 -3.72
N LEU A 193 -25.87 -8.74 -4.46
CA LEU A 193 -27.29 -8.81 -4.11
C LEU A 193 -27.55 -9.64 -2.84
N ALA A 194 -26.82 -10.74 -2.64
CA ALA A 194 -27.02 -11.64 -1.51
C ALA A 194 -26.27 -11.19 -0.24
N HIS A 195 -25.09 -10.58 -0.42
CA HIS A 195 -24.14 -10.36 0.66
C HIS A 195 -24.04 -8.90 1.08
N VAL A 196 -24.34 -7.94 0.22
CA VAL A 196 -24.21 -6.49 0.53
C VAL A 196 -25.59 -5.85 0.63
N SER A 197 -25.84 -5.22 1.78
CA SER A 197 -27.06 -4.45 2.00
C SER A 197 -26.90 -2.97 1.62
N ARG A 198 -25.74 -2.38 1.93
CA ARG A 198 -25.49 -0.95 1.79
C ARG A 198 -24.01 -0.62 1.71
N ILE A 199 -23.68 0.39 0.92
CA ILE A 199 -22.34 0.96 0.78
C ILE A 199 -22.43 2.48 0.97
N ASP A 200 -21.76 2.99 1.99
CA ASP A 200 -21.62 4.42 2.23
C ASP A 200 -20.22 4.86 1.87
N ILE A 201 -20.09 5.95 1.12
CA ILE A 201 -18.80 6.51 0.71
C ILE A 201 -18.79 8.00 0.99
N ASN A 202 -17.86 8.41 1.84
CA ASN A 202 -17.56 9.81 2.07
C ASN A 202 -16.29 10.19 1.31
N VAL A 203 -16.37 11.24 0.52
CA VAL A 203 -15.24 11.81 -0.22
C VAL A 203 -14.84 13.13 0.43
N TYR A 204 -13.57 13.27 0.78
CA TYR A 204 -13.03 14.52 1.33
C TYR A 204 -11.91 15.04 0.45
N LEU A 205 -11.97 16.35 0.16
CA LEU A 205 -10.90 17.08 -0.49
C LEU A 205 -9.94 17.65 0.58
N PRO A 206 -8.70 17.13 0.69
CA PRO A 206 -7.76 17.60 1.69
C PRO A 206 -7.12 18.94 1.30
N THR A 207 -7.14 19.32 0.01
CA THR A 207 -6.56 20.57 -0.48
C THR A 207 -7.63 21.50 -1.07
N SER A 208 -7.30 22.79 -1.17
CA SER A 208 -8.17 23.81 -1.77
C SER A 208 -7.98 23.96 -3.28
N VAL A 209 -7.06 23.20 -3.86
CA VAL A 209 -6.71 23.26 -5.29
C VAL A 209 -7.55 22.28 -6.10
N ASP A 210 -8.07 21.24 -5.43
CA ASP A 210 -8.95 20.24 -6.01
C ASP A 210 -10.36 20.78 -6.11
N ASP A 211 -10.96 20.63 -7.28
CA ASP A 211 -12.26 21.19 -7.61
C ASP A 211 -13.05 20.22 -8.48
N TYR A 212 -14.37 20.17 -8.27
CA TYR A 212 -15.30 19.47 -9.14
C TYR A 212 -16.53 20.37 -9.33
N ASN A 213 -17.07 20.39 -10.55
CA ASN A 213 -18.20 21.24 -10.89
C ASN A 213 -19.30 20.56 -11.71
N ALA A 214 -19.13 19.28 -12.01
CA ALA A 214 -20.14 18.48 -12.67
C ALA A 214 -20.13 17.05 -12.15
N VAL A 215 -21.30 16.43 -12.18
CA VAL A 215 -21.49 15.00 -11.94
C VAL A 215 -22.27 14.40 -13.11
N THR A 216 -21.86 13.22 -13.55
CA THR A 216 -22.58 12.43 -14.53
C THR A 216 -22.89 11.07 -13.93
N CYS A 217 -24.15 10.65 -14.05
CA CYS A 217 -24.61 9.36 -13.54
C CYS A 217 -25.15 8.50 -14.67
N SER A 218 -24.95 7.19 -14.56
CA SER A 218 -25.63 6.17 -15.34
C SER A 218 -25.98 5.04 -14.37
N ILE A 219 -27.13 5.14 -13.68
CA ILE A 219 -27.55 4.17 -12.66
C ILE A 219 -28.67 3.31 -13.22
N ASN A 220 -28.49 1.99 -13.25
CA ASN A 220 -29.43 1.02 -13.85
C ASN A 220 -29.87 1.41 -15.28
N GLY A 221 -28.96 1.99 -16.07
CA GLY A 221 -29.24 2.48 -17.42
C GLY A 221 -29.94 3.85 -17.50
N SER A 222 -30.25 4.50 -16.37
CA SER A 222 -30.76 5.87 -16.32
C SER A 222 -29.63 6.89 -16.21
N SER A 223 -29.68 7.96 -17.01
CA SER A 223 -28.69 9.06 -16.97
C SER A 223 -28.89 10.07 -15.84
N SER A 224 -29.89 9.88 -14.98
CA SER A 224 -30.18 10.76 -13.85
C SER A 224 -29.44 10.32 -12.59
N CYS A 225 -28.87 11.27 -11.84
CA CYS A 225 -28.35 11.01 -10.49
C CYS A 225 -29.51 10.82 -9.49
N PRO A 226 -29.62 9.67 -8.81
CA PRO A 226 -30.71 9.41 -7.89
C PRO A 226 -30.49 10.04 -6.51
N HIS A 227 -31.59 10.27 -5.81
CA HIS A 227 -31.64 10.73 -4.41
C HIS A 227 -32.71 9.93 -3.66
N GLU A 228 -32.50 8.63 -3.56
CA GLU A 228 -33.46 7.70 -2.96
C GLU A 228 -33.12 7.42 -1.50
N ASP A 229 -34.13 7.16 -0.68
CA ASP A 229 -33.92 6.67 0.69
C ASP A 229 -33.60 5.17 0.68
N TYR A 230 -32.78 4.75 1.65
CA TYR A 230 -32.45 3.33 1.81
C TYR A 230 -33.69 2.47 2.11
N ASN A 231 -33.90 1.44 1.28
CA ASN A 231 -34.88 0.38 1.52
C ASN A 231 -34.23 -1.01 1.49
N ALA A 232 -34.20 -1.69 2.64
CA ALA A 232 -33.61 -3.02 2.79
C ALA A 232 -34.19 -4.11 1.87
N THR A 233 -35.35 -3.90 1.24
CA THR A 233 -35.95 -4.89 0.33
C THR A 233 -35.52 -4.76 -1.14
N ASN A 234 -34.88 -3.66 -1.55
CA ASN A 234 -34.72 -3.29 -2.97
C ASN A 234 -33.32 -3.59 -3.53
N GLY A 235 -32.60 -4.54 -2.95
CA GLY A 235 -31.22 -4.86 -3.34
C GLY A 235 -30.21 -3.89 -2.75
N PRO A 236 -28.93 -3.97 -3.16
CA PRO A 236 -27.88 -3.17 -2.56
C PRO A 236 -28.10 -1.69 -2.84
N TYR A 237 -27.76 -0.89 -1.84
CA TYR A 237 -27.91 0.56 -1.86
C TYR A 237 -26.54 1.22 -1.76
N PHE A 238 -26.34 2.32 -2.49
CA PHE A 238 -25.18 3.17 -2.30
C PHE A 238 -25.58 4.57 -1.80
N SER A 239 -24.71 5.19 -1.02
CA SER A 239 -24.78 6.61 -0.68
C SER A 239 -23.39 7.22 -0.77
N ILE A 240 -23.25 8.26 -1.58
CA ILE A 240 -22.01 9.02 -1.73
C ILE A 240 -22.25 10.43 -1.19
N LEU A 241 -21.45 10.82 -0.21
CA LEU A 241 -21.40 12.18 0.30
C LEU A 241 -20.06 12.83 -0.03
N PHE A 242 -20.14 13.96 -0.71
CA PHE A 242 -18.98 14.73 -1.14
C PHE A 242 -18.78 15.95 -0.23
N PHE A 243 -17.66 15.97 0.48
CA PHE A 243 -17.26 17.05 1.38
C PHE A 243 -16.18 17.90 0.71
N ASP A 244 -16.58 19.09 0.27
CA ASP A 244 -15.75 20.08 -0.42
C ASP A 244 -15.45 21.30 0.47
N THR A 245 -15.49 21.14 1.80
CA THR A 245 -15.34 22.26 2.75
C THR A 245 -14.04 23.04 2.61
N ASN A 246 -13.00 22.41 2.05
CA ASN A 246 -11.69 23.04 1.82
C ASN A 246 -11.56 23.63 0.40
N CYS A 247 -12.53 23.39 -0.47
CA CYS A 247 -12.51 23.80 -1.86
C CYS A 247 -13.17 25.17 -2.01
N SER A 248 -12.39 26.18 -2.40
CA SER A 248 -12.87 27.56 -2.54
C SER A 248 -13.71 27.81 -3.79
N SER A 249 -13.62 26.94 -4.79
CA SER A 249 -14.22 27.12 -6.11
C SER A 249 -15.18 25.99 -6.53
N CYS A 250 -15.35 24.97 -5.68
CA CYS A 250 -16.27 23.87 -5.92
C CYS A 250 -17.69 24.38 -6.11
N ALA A 251 -18.25 23.99 -7.26
CA ALA A 251 -19.56 24.45 -7.71
C ALA A 251 -20.60 23.32 -7.72
N LEU A 252 -20.30 22.16 -7.13
CA LEU A 252 -21.28 21.08 -6.99
C LEU A 252 -22.52 21.59 -6.24
N SER A 253 -23.69 21.32 -6.80
CA SER A 253 -24.95 21.61 -6.12
C SER A 253 -25.12 20.73 -4.88
N THR A 254 -26.02 21.09 -3.97
CA THR A 254 -26.30 20.24 -2.79
C THR A 254 -26.77 18.85 -3.18
N SER A 255 -27.54 18.72 -4.26
CA SER A 255 -27.90 17.42 -4.83
C SER A 255 -26.67 16.68 -5.36
N ASP A 256 -25.79 17.33 -6.11
CA ASP A 256 -24.61 16.65 -6.67
C ASP A 256 -23.61 16.22 -5.59
N LYS A 257 -23.61 16.85 -4.42
CA LYS A 257 -22.81 16.43 -3.26
C LYS A 257 -23.37 15.22 -2.52
N ASN A 258 -24.64 14.87 -2.73
CA ASN A 258 -25.27 13.76 -2.03
C ASN A 258 -26.10 12.93 -3.00
N ILE A 259 -25.50 11.86 -3.53
CA ILE A 259 -26.14 10.98 -4.50
C ILE A 259 -26.33 9.61 -3.86
N SER A 260 -27.53 9.07 -3.98
CA SER A 260 -27.91 7.83 -3.33
C SER A 260 -29.01 7.10 -4.09
N GLY A 261 -28.92 5.77 -4.11
CA GLY A 261 -29.86 4.97 -4.87
C GLY A 261 -29.65 3.47 -4.69
N HIS A 262 -30.69 2.72 -5.06
CA HIS A 262 -30.56 1.29 -5.29
C HIS A 262 -29.95 1.02 -6.67
N PHE A 263 -29.12 -0.02 -6.75
CA PHE A 263 -28.55 -0.46 -8.02
C PHE A 263 -28.75 -1.96 -8.20
N ASP A 264 -28.85 -2.36 -9.47
CA ASP A 264 -28.88 -3.73 -9.92
C ASP A 264 -27.44 -4.18 -10.22
N PRO A 265 -26.85 -5.12 -9.45
CA PRO A 265 -25.50 -5.62 -9.70
C PRO A 265 -25.29 -6.24 -11.08
N ASP A 266 -26.37 -6.71 -11.73
CA ASP A 266 -26.31 -7.27 -13.08
C ASP A 266 -26.15 -6.15 -14.15
N LEU A 267 -26.30 -4.88 -13.76
CA LEU A 267 -26.13 -3.70 -14.61
C LEU A 267 -24.98 -2.83 -14.10
N VAL A 268 -24.13 -2.37 -15.02
CA VAL A 268 -23.07 -1.43 -14.66
C VAL A 268 -23.67 -0.07 -14.36
N SER A 269 -23.57 0.34 -13.09
CA SER A 269 -23.95 1.65 -12.62
C SER A 269 -22.72 2.52 -12.39
N THR A 270 -22.64 3.70 -13.00
CA THR A 270 -21.50 4.60 -12.87
C THR A 270 -21.88 5.99 -12.38
N LEU A 271 -20.97 6.59 -11.64
CA LEU A 271 -21.03 7.97 -11.18
C LEU A 271 -19.66 8.59 -11.31
N THR A 272 -19.56 9.73 -12.00
CA THR A 272 -18.29 10.41 -12.24
C THR A 272 -18.39 11.87 -11.87
N TYR A 273 -17.58 12.30 -10.90
CA TYR A 273 -17.32 13.72 -10.65
C TYR A 273 -16.25 14.20 -11.63
N SER A 274 -16.47 15.36 -12.23
CA SER A 274 -15.55 15.91 -13.25
C SER A 274 -15.45 17.43 -13.20
N CYS A 275 -14.36 17.92 -13.80
CA CYS A 275 -14.16 19.31 -14.16
C CYS A 275 -14.55 19.53 -15.62
N THR A 276 -15.63 20.27 -15.87
CA THR A 276 -16.10 20.56 -17.25
C THR A 276 -15.86 22.00 -17.68
N THR A 277 -15.58 22.91 -16.73
CA THR A 277 -15.37 24.34 -16.98
C THR A 277 -14.09 24.85 -16.34
N LEU A 278 -13.43 25.82 -16.99
CA LEU A 278 -12.24 26.49 -16.44
C LEU A 278 -12.60 27.33 -15.20
N PRO A 279 -11.72 27.43 -14.19
CA PRO A 279 -10.34 26.91 -14.12
C PRO A 279 -10.21 25.51 -13.49
N CYS A 280 -11.28 24.71 -13.41
CA CYS A 280 -11.26 23.38 -12.80
C CYS A 280 -10.34 22.43 -13.57
N THR A 281 -9.39 21.77 -12.89
CA THR A 281 -8.37 20.91 -13.53
C THR A 281 -8.30 19.48 -12.99
N SER A 282 -9.03 19.15 -11.93
CA SER A 282 -8.96 17.82 -11.30
C SER A 282 -9.34 16.71 -12.28
N GLN A 283 -8.59 15.61 -12.25
CA GLN A 283 -8.98 14.41 -13.00
C GLN A 283 -10.28 13.82 -12.45
N PRO A 284 -11.04 13.08 -13.28
CA PRO A 284 -12.28 12.49 -12.84
C PRO A 284 -12.11 11.58 -11.62
N LEU A 285 -13.09 11.64 -10.71
CA LEU A 285 -13.28 10.65 -9.65
C LEU A 285 -14.50 9.82 -10.02
N SER A 286 -14.27 8.55 -10.33
CA SER A 286 -15.30 7.64 -10.83
C SER A 286 -15.61 6.54 -9.83
N PHE A 287 -16.89 6.24 -9.69
CA PHE A 287 -17.46 5.14 -8.94
C PHE A 287 -18.19 4.23 -9.91
N THR A 288 -17.92 2.94 -9.84
CA THR A 288 -18.61 1.90 -10.60
C THR A 288 -19.19 0.90 -9.62
N PHE A 289 -20.46 0.57 -9.79
CA PHE A 289 -21.21 -0.40 -9.01
C PHE A 289 -21.80 -1.44 -9.97
N ASP A 290 -21.45 -2.70 -9.79
CA ASP A 290 -21.89 -3.84 -10.58
C ASP A 290 -21.85 -5.09 -9.68
N GLU A 291 -21.33 -6.24 -10.15
CA GLU A 291 -21.01 -7.40 -9.32
C GLU A 291 -19.97 -7.10 -8.22
N GLY A 292 -19.31 -5.95 -8.29
CA GLY A 292 -18.46 -5.40 -7.26
C GLY A 292 -18.61 -3.88 -7.14
N VAL A 293 -17.56 -3.25 -6.60
CA VAL A 293 -17.44 -1.79 -6.57
C VAL A 293 -16.03 -1.42 -6.97
N ALA A 294 -15.88 -0.41 -7.83
CA ALA A 294 -14.58 0.17 -8.15
C ALA A 294 -14.62 1.68 -7.97
N ILE A 295 -13.59 2.23 -7.36
CA ILE A 295 -13.38 3.68 -7.23
C ILE A 295 -12.03 3.99 -7.85
N THR A 296 -12.01 4.91 -8.80
CA THR A 296 -10.81 5.26 -9.58
C THR A 296 -10.56 6.76 -9.52
N HIS A 297 -9.32 7.12 -9.18
CA HIS A 297 -8.81 8.49 -9.23
C HIS A 297 -7.29 8.50 -9.32
N SER A 298 -6.72 9.37 -10.15
CA SER A 298 -5.29 9.35 -10.49
C SER A 298 -4.56 10.69 -10.35
N ASP A 299 -5.20 11.70 -9.77
CA ASP A 299 -4.63 13.04 -9.64
C ASP A 299 -4.31 13.33 -8.17
N SER A 300 -4.76 14.47 -7.68
CA SER A 300 -4.43 14.92 -6.35
C SER A 300 -5.14 14.09 -5.28
N PRO A 301 -4.57 14.01 -4.08
CA PRO A 301 -5.08 13.13 -3.04
C PRO A 301 -6.55 13.42 -2.69
N VAL A 302 -7.43 12.44 -2.82
CA VAL A 302 -8.79 12.43 -2.24
C VAL A 302 -8.85 11.42 -1.12
N ILE A 303 -9.40 11.80 0.02
CA ILE A 303 -9.59 10.88 1.14
C ILE A 303 -10.96 10.22 0.98
N LEU A 304 -10.97 8.90 0.93
CA LEU A 304 -12.17 8.08 0.90
C LEU A 304 -12.37 7.42 2.25
N SER A 305 -13.56 7.60 2.81
CA SER A 305 -14.04 6.78 3.91
C SER A 305 -15.24 5.97 3.42
N SER A 306 -15.01 4.68 3.21
CA SER A 306 -16.03 3.75 2.71
C SER A 306 -16.48 2.84 3.84
N ARG A 307 -17.78 2.58 3.93
CA ARG A 307 -18.37 1.63 4.87
C ARG A 307 -19.27 0.68 4.09
N ILE A 308 -19.06 -0.61 4.26
CA ILE A 308 -19.82 -1.65 3.60
C ILE A 308 -20.55 -2.44 4.68
N HIS A 309 -21.87 -2.51 4.52
CA HIS A 309 -22.77 -3.25 5.38
C HIS A 309 -23.16 -4.56 4.70
N PHE A 310 -22.71 -5.67 5.27
CA PHE A 310 -23.07 -6.99 4.82
C PHE A 310 -24.38 -7.46 5.44
N THR A 311 -25.05 -8.38 4.76
CA THR A 311 -26.24 -9.08 5.26
C THR A 311 -25.89 -9.99 6.43
N ASP A 312 -24.73 -10.66 6.34
CA ASP A 312 -24.19 -11.54 7.37
C ASP A 312 -23.02 -10.92 8.15
N ALA A 313 -22.75 -11.44 9.35
CA ALA A 313 -21.61 -11.02 10.15
C ALA A 313 -20.28 -11.39 9.50
N ILE A 314 -19.31 -10.48 9.55
CA ILE A 314 -17.92 -10.73 9.13
C ILE A 314 -17.26 -11.63 10.17
N ARG A 315 -16.66 -12.72 9.70
CA ARG A 315 -15.87 -13.65 10.49
C ARG A 315 -14.39 -13.33 10.43
N THR A 316 -13.86 -13.05 9.23
CA THR A 316 -12.41 -12.89 9.03
C THR A 316 -12.11 -11.85 7.94
N PHE A 317 -11.05 -11.06 8.14
CA PHE A 317 -10.44 -10.21 7.12
C PHE A 317 -8.94 -10.52 7.04
N TYR A 318 -8.43 -10.94 5.88
CA TYR A 318 -7.02 -11.35 5.73
C TYR A 318 -6.47 -11.11 4.33
N TYR A 319 -5.14 -11.16 4.19
CA TYR A 319 -4.42 -10.97 2.94
C TYR A 319 -4.26 -12.28 2.14
N GLN A 320 -4.45 -12.24 0.83
CA GLN A 320 -4.62 -13.44 -0.02
C GLN A 320 -3.33 -14.13 -0.45
N ASP A 321 -2.21 -13.42 -0.58
CA ASP A 321 -1.03 -13.91 -1.31
C ASP A 321 0.00 -14.63 -0.43
N ALA A 322 -0.45 -15.43 0.53
CA ALA A 322 0.43 -16.28 1.34
C ALA A 322 -0.05 -17.73 1.29
N ASN A 323 0.47 -18.49 0.32
CA ASN A 323 0.31 -19.94 0.28
C ASN A 323 1.30 -20.59 1.28
N TYR A 324 0.89 -21.67 1.94
CA TYR A 324 1.79 -22.49 2.74
C TYR A 324 1.55 -23.95 2.38
N THR A 325 2.61 -24.75 2.35
CA THR A 325 2.54 -26.19 2.07
C THR A 325 3.14 -26.94 3.26
N VAL A 326 2.55 -28.06 3.67
CA VAL A 326 3.13 -28.95 4.70
C VAL A 326 3.49 -30.26 4.03
N GLY A 327 4.69 -30.81 4.29
CA GLY A 327 5.19 -31.93 3.50
C GLY A 327 6.02 -32.92 4.31
N LYS A 328 5.46 -34.13 4.50
CA LYS A 328 6.06 -35.49 4.35
C LYS A 328 5.28 -36.46 5.24
N THR A 329 4.52 -37.37 4.63
CA THR A 329 3.62 -38.40 5.23
C THR A 329 2.18 -37.97 5.52
N GLY A 330 1.31 -38.13 4.51
CA GLY A 330 -0.15 -38.18 4.68
C GLY A 330 -0.85 -36.82 4.74
N PHE A 331 -1.74 -36.59 3.76
CA PHE A 331 -2.56 -35.41 3.49
C PHE A 331 -1.85 -34.26 2.75
N GLU A 332 -2.04 -34.26 1.42
CA GLU A 332 -1.92 -33.07 0.58
C GLU A 332 -3.11 -32.14 0.85
N THR A 333 -2.84 -30.87 1.07
CA THR A 333 -3.84 -29.81 0.89
C THR A 333 -3.20 -28.68 0.09
N THR A 334 -3.58 -28.54 -1.18
CA THR A 334 -3.37 -27.34 -1.99
C THR A 334 -4.52 -26.39 -1.74
N LYS A 335 -4.42 -25.55 -0.71
CA LYS A 335 -5.32 -24.41 -0.47
C LYS A 335 -4.53 -23.24 0.10
N SER A 336 -4.80 -22.06 -0.44
CA SER A 336 -4.37 -20.77 0.12
C SER A 336 -4.80 -20.70 1.58
N ASN A 337 -3.88 -20.36 2.47
CA ASN A 337 -4.18 -20.44 3.89
C ASN A 337 -5.17 -19.36 4.28
N VAL A 338 -6.34 -19.83 4.68
CA VAL A 338 -7.23 -19.11 5.58
C VAL A 338 -6.58 -19.14 6.96
N VAL A 339 -6.20 -17.99 7.50
CA VAL A 339 -6.00 -17.86 8.94
C VAL A 339 -7.41 -17.72 9.55
N VAL A 340 -8.01 -18.84 9.92
CA VAL A 340 -9.29 -18.85 10.67
C VAL A 340 -8.96 -18.68 12.15
N PHE A 341 -9.40 -17.56 12.72
CA PHE A 341 -9.47 -17.43 14.18
C PHE A 341 -10.75 -18.15 14.66
N PRO A 342 -10.66 -19.16 15.54
CA PRO A 342 -11.84 -19.73 16.18
C PRO A 342 -12.51 -18.68 17.09
N GLN A 343 -13.85 -18.68 17.10
CA GLN A 343 -14.67 -17.87 18.01
C GLN A 343 -14.58 -18.35 19.44
#